data_AF-A0A9E5UPA9-F1
#
_entry.id   AF-A0A9E5UPA9-F1
#
_cell.length_a   1.000
_cell.length_b   1.000
_cell.length_c   1.000
_cell.angle_alpha   90.00
_cell.angle_beta   90.00
_cell.angle_gamma   90.00
#
_symmetry.space_group_name_H-M   'P 1'
#
loop_
_entity.id
_entity.type
_entity.pdbx_description
1 polymer ?
#
loop_
_entity_poly.entity_id
_entity_poly.type
_entity_poly.pdbx_seq_one_letter_code
_entity_poly.pdbx_strand_id
1 'polypeptide(L)'
;MISYIDKIKGELILKSGGIDKETGLMKNPKDEEATAQFMVGQGGSKSGKGYELETRLDAFVEDLYKTYGDLQGVTKKDNFFPDLAEGNENNPLYAKDPIQRGKDFAKASFEQTPVVAALALLTQKQSELVRYEQEILKN
;
A
#
# COMPACT_ATOMS: atom_id res chain seq x y z
N MET A 1 4.33 -10.72 -5.02
CA MET A 1 3.91 -9.40 -4.50
C MET A 1 4.97 -8.73 -3.62
N ILE A 2 5.52 -9.43 -2.60
CA ILE A 2 6.54 -8.90 -1.67
C ILE A 2 7.72 -8.20 -2.37
N SER A 3 8.33 -8.87 -3.36
CA SER A 3 9.46 -8.31 -4.13
C SER A 3 9.12 -6.99 -4.85
N TYR A 4 7.87 -6.83 -5.30
CA TYR A 4 7.42 -5.59 -5.92
C TYR A 4 7.32 -4.45 -4.89
N ILE A 5 6.84 -4.74 -3.69
CA ILE A 5 6.82 -3.76 -2.59
C ILE A 5 8.25 -3.38 -2.18
N ASP A 6 9.18 -4.33 -2.09
CA ASP A 6 10.59 -4.03 -1.81
C ASP A 6 11.22 -3.13 -2.88
N LYS A 7 10.88 -3.38 -4.16
CA LYS A 7 11.30 -2.51 -5.25
C LYS A 7 10.78 -1.08 -5.08
N ILE A 8 9.48 -0.91 -4.76
CA ILE A 8 8.89 0.41 -4.49
C ILE A 8 9.60 1.09 -3.31
N LYS A 9 9.84 0.37 -2.20
CA LYS A 9 10.55 0.90 -1.02
C LYS A 9 11.94 1.40 -1.40
N GLY A 10 12.71 0.63 -2.16
CA GLY A 10 14.02 1.02 -2.64
C GLY A 10 13.99 2.25 -3.55
N GLU A 11 13.06 2.29 -4.52
CA GLU A 11 12.88 3.44 -5.41
C GLU A 11 12.48 4.71 -4.64
N LEU A 12 11.58 4.61 -3.66
CA LEU A 12 11.17 5.73 -2.81
C LEU A 12 12.35 6.27 -1.99
N ILE A 13 13.16 5.39 -1.39
CA ILE A 13 14.38 5.78 -0.67
C ILE A 13 15.32 6.55 -1.59
N LEU A 14 15.56 6.06 -2.81
CA LEU A 14 16.40 6.75 -3.79
C LEU A 14 15.83 8.11 -4.20
N LYS A 15 14.52 8.20 -4.42
CA LYS A 15 13.83 9.46 -4.76
C LYS A 15 13.89 10.48 -3.62
N SER A 16 13.95 10.03 -2.36
CA SER A 16 14.14 10.88 -1.17
C SER A 16 15.60 11.27 -0.92
N GLY A 17 16.52 11.05 -1.87
CA GLY A 17 17.94 11.40 -1.74
C GLY A 17 18.84 10.24 -1.26
N GLY A 18 18.26 9.07 -1.00
CA GLY A 18 18.97 7.84 -0.67
C GLY A 18 19.40 7.73 0.80
N ILE A 19 20.28 6.77 1.04
CA ILE A 19 20.93 6.54 2.33
C ILE A 19 22.24 7.31 2.37
N ASP A 20 22.47 8.00 3.48
CA ASP A 20 23.74 8.62 3.79
C ASP A 20 24.79 7.56 4.09
N LYS A 21 25.93 7.63 3.39
CA LYS A 21 26.97 6.59 3.45
C LYS A 21 27.76 6.60 4.75
N GLU A 22 27.77 7.72 5.48
CA GLU A 22 28.54 7.89 6.71
C GLU A 22 27.71 7.49 7.93
N THR A 23 26.44 7.90 7.97
CA THR A 23 25.54 7.64 9.10
C THR A 23 24.71 6.39 8.94
N GLY A 24 24.56 5.87 7.71
CA GLY A 24 23.65 4.76 7.39
C GLY A 24 22.17 5.12 7.49
N LEU A 25 21.84 6.40 7.72
CA LEU A 25 20.47 6.90 7.86
C LEU A 25 19.94 7.42 6.53
N MET A 26 18.62 7.48 6.42
CA MET A 26 17.97 8.11 5.27
C MET A 26 18.19 9.62 5.28
N LYS A 27 18.47 10.22 4.12
CA LYS A 27 18.72 11.66 4.02
C LYS A 27 17.47 12.51 4.28
N ASN A 28 16.34 12.18 3.65
CA ASN A 28 15.11 12.97 3.80
C ASN A 28 13.92 12.10 4.24
N PRO A 29 13.93 11.54 5.46
CA PRO A 29 12.85 10.66 5.95
C PRO A 29 11.51 11.37 6.13
N LYS A 30 11.51 12.71 6.19
CA LYS A 30 10.33 13.54 6.38
C LYS A 30 9.75 14.11 5.08
N ASP A 31 10.28 13.71 3.92
CA ASP A 31 9.92 14.30 2.63
C ASP A 31 8.55 13.80 2.12
N GLU A 32 7.51 14.58 2.37
CA GLU A 32 6.17 14.29 1.88
C GLU A 32 6.06 14.49 0.36
N GLU A 33 6.81 15.44 -0.20
CA GLU A 33 6.76 15.74 -1.63
C GLU A 33 7.34 14.60 -2.46
N ALA A 34 8.48 14.05 -2.07
CA ALA A 34 9.06 12.88 -2.72
C ALA A 34 8.08 11.69 -2.72
N THR A 35 7.38 11.50 -1.60
CA THR A 35 6.37 10.44 -1.47
C THR A 35 5.18 10.70 -2.38
N ALA A 36 4.60 11.90 -2.34
CA ALA A 36 3.46 12.28 -3.16
C ALA A 36 3.77 12.18 -4.66
N GLN A 37 4.91 12.74 -5.10
CA GLN A 37 5.32 12.71 -6.50
C GLN A 37 5.54 11.26 -7.00
N PHE A 38 6.12 10.40 -6.18
CA PHE A 38 6.43 9.02 -6.57
C PHE A 38 5.20 8.09 -6.50
N MET A 39 4.41 8.18 -5.43
CA MET A 39 3.31 7.26 -5.16
C MET A 39 1.97 7.75 -5.73
N VAL A 40 1.69 9.04 -5.71
CA VAL A 40 0.44 9.60 -6.24
C VAL A 40 0.61 10.13 -7.67
N GLY A 41 1.79 10.66 -7.98
CA GLY A 41 2.11 11.28 -9.27
C GLY A 41 2.13 12.82 -9.18
N GLN A 42 2.74 13.47 -10.17
CA GLN A 42 2.87 14.92 -10.20
C GLN A 42 1.51 15.61 -10.24
N GLY A 43 1.32 16.63 -9.38
CA GLY A 43 0.08 17.40 -9.33
C GLY A 43 -1.18 16.56 -9.07
N GLY A 44 -1.06 15.35 -8.52
CA GLY A 44 -2.20 14.46 -8.29
C GLY A 44 -2.76 13.80 -9.55
N SER A 45 -1.95 13.67 -10.61
CA SER A 45 -2.28 13.08 -11.92
C SER A 45 -2.78 11.63 -11.90
N LYS A 46 -2.78 10.98 -10.74
CA LYS A 46 -3.05 9.56 -10.54
C LYS A 46 -2.14 8.61 -11.33
N SER A 47 -0.91 9.04 -11.62
CA SER A 47 0.05 8.28 -12.42
C SER A 47 1.23 7.73 -11.59
N GLY A 48 1.14 7.81 -10.27
CA GLY A 48 2.18 7.33 -9.36
C GLY A 48 2.12 5.82 -9.09
N LYS A 49 3.18 5.30 -8.44
CA LYS A 49 3.33 3.88 -8.12
C LYS A 49 2.31 3.34 -7.13
N GLY A 50 1.66 4.19 -6.36
CA GLY A 50 0.57 3.82 -5.45
C GLY A 50 -0.63 3.20 -6.16
N TYR A 51 -0.96 3.68 -7.36
CA TYR A 51 -2.06 3.12 -8.16
C TYR A 51 -1.69 1.78 -8.82
N GLU A 52 -0.43 1.64 -9.25
CA GLU A 52 0.07 0.34 -9.73
C GLU A 52 0.11 -0.68 -8.58
N LEU A 53 0.47 -0.23 -7.37
CA LEU A 53 0.44 -1.05 -6.15
C LEU A 53 -0.99 -1.47 -5.81
N GLU A 54 -1.95 -0.55 -5.80
CA GLU A 54 -3.39 -0.82 -5.61
C GLU A 54 -3.87 -1.92 -6.54
N THR A 55 -3.66 -1.74 -7.84
CA THR A 55 -4.07 -2.71 -8.87
C THR A 55 -3.49 -4.11 -8.60
N ARG A 56 -2.23 -4.19 -8.16
CA ARG A 56 -1.56 -5.47 -7.89
C ARG A 56 -2.03 -6.11 -6.58
N LEU A 57 -2.34 -5.31 -5.56
CA LEU A 57 -2.89 -5.77 -4.28
C LEU A 57 -4.30 -6.31 -4.46
N ASP A 58 -5.14 -5.61 -5.22
CA ASP A 58 -6.50 -6.06 -5.52
C ASP A 58 -6.49 -7.35 -6.34
N ALA A 59 -5.67 -7.39 -7.39
CA ALA A 59 -5.49 -8.61 -8.19
C ALA A 59 -4.97 -9.79 -7.36
N PHE A 60 -4.11 -9.54 -6.37
CA PHE A 60 -3.64 -10.59 -5.46
C PHE A 60 -4.79 -11.15 -4.62
N VAL A 61 -5.60 -10.30 -3.99
CA VAL A 61 -6.76 -10.75 -3.19
C VAL A 61 -7.78 -11.50 -4.06
N GLU A 62 -8.04 -11.01 -5.27
CA GLU A 62 -8.91 -11.70 -6.23
C GLU A 62 -8.38 -13.09 -6.59
N ASP A 63 -7.07 -13.21 -6.85
CA ASP A 63 -6.43 -14.48 -7.16
C ASP A 63 -6.46 -15.46 -5.98
N LEU A 64 -6.36 -14.96 -4.74
CA LEU A 64 -6.52 -15.79 -3.54
C LEU A 64 -7.90 -16.42 -3.46
N TYR A 65 -8.97 -15.64 -3.62
CA TYR A 65 -10.33 -16.19 -3.63
C TYR A 65 -10.55 -17.14 -4.81
N LYS A 66 -10.04 -16.80 -5.99
CA LYS A 66 -10.18 -17.64 -7.18
C LYS A 66 -9.46 -18.98 -7.04
N THR A 67 -8.27 -18.98 -6.45
CA THR A 67 -7.40 -20.16 -6.39
C THR A 67 -7.66 -21.02 -5.16
N TYR A 68 -7.96 -20.40 -4.02
CA TYR A 68 -8.07 -21.07 -2.73
C TYR A 68 -9.45 -20.95 -2.09
N GLY A 69 -10.35 -20.09 -2.58
CA GLY A 69 -11.68 -19.90 -1.98
C GLY A 69 -12.45 -21.20 -1.79
N ASP A 70 -12.46 -22.06 -2.81
CA ASP A 70 -13.11 -23.38 -2.74
C ASP A 70 -12.45 -24.30 -1.71
N LEU A 71 -11.13 -24.31 -1.63
CA LEU A 71 -10.37 -25.11 -0.65
C LEU A 71 -10.61 -24.64 0.78
N GLN A 72 -10.81 -23.34 0.95
CA GLN A 72 -11.04 -22.70 2.24
C GLN A 72 -12.54 -22.67 2.62
N GLY A 73 -13.44 -23.02 1.70
CA GLY A 73 -14.88 -22.91 1.89
C GLY A 73 -15.37 -21.46 2.07
N VAL A 74 -14.66 -20.48 1.49
CA VAL A 74 -14.94 -19.05 1.61
C VAL A 74 -15.07 -18.37 0.26
N THR A 75 -15.85 -17.30 0.24
CA THR A 75 -16.05 -16.41 -0.91
C THR A 75 -15.68 -14.97 -0.54
N LYS A 76 -15.61 -14.07 -1.53
CA LYS A 76 -15.36 -12.65 -1.28
C LYS A 76 -16.40 -12.01 -0.34
N LYS A 77 -17.61 -12.57 -0.25
CA LYS A 77 -18.66 -12.08 0.68
C LYS A 77 -18.34 -12.35 2.14
N ASP A 78 -17.54 -13.37 2.42
CA ASP A 78 -17.15 -13.76 3.77
C ASP A 78 -16.03 -12.87 4.33
N ASN A 79 -15.42 -12.04 3.47
CA ASN A 79 -14.34 -11.11 3.82
C ASN A 79 -13.17 -11.79 4.55
N PHE A 80 -12.90 -13.05 4.20
CA PHE A 80 -11.84 -13.85 4.81
C PHE A 80 -10.43 -13.31 4.49
N PHE A 81 -10.25 -12.86 3.24
CA PHE A 81 -9.14 -12.01 2.81
C PHE A 81 -9.69 -10.59 2.53
N PRO A 82 -9.62 -9.68 3.52
CA PRO A 82 -9.97 -8.28 3.31
C PRO A 82 -9.15 -7.61 2.21
N ASP A 83 -9.75 -6.60 1.56
CA ASP A 83 -9.08 -5.82 0.52
C ASP A 83 -7.83 -5.13 1.12
N LEU A 84 -6.71 -5.23 0.42
CA LEU A 84 -5.42 -4.72 0.91
C LEU A 84 -5.18 -3.26 0.56
N ALA A 85 -5.95 -2.70 -0.37
CA ALA A 85 -5.79 -1.34 -0.88
C ALA A 85 -7.09 -0.55 -0.79
N GLU A 86 -7.72 -0.53 0.39
CA GLU A 86 -8.91 0.30 0.62
C GLU A 86 -8.55 1.79 0.72
N GLY A 87 -9.37 2.64 0.09
CA GLY A 87 -9.37 4.08 0.31
C GLY A 87 -10.11 4.50 1.57
N ASN A 88 -10.44 5.79 1.68
CA ASN A 88 -11.10 6.35 2.86
C ASN A 88 -12.64 6.28 2.82
N GLU A 89 -13.23 5.77 1.74
CA GLU A 89 -14.68 5.81 1.51
C GLU A 89 -15.49 5.20 2.68
N ASN A 90 -14.99 4.08 3.21
CA ASN A 90 -15.62 3.30 4.28
C ASN A 90 -14.99 3.57 5.67
N ASN A 91 -14.04 4.49 5.77
CA ASN A 91 -13.36 4.78 7.03
C ASN A 91 -14.22 5.69 7.92
N PRO A 92 -14.68 5.24 9.11
CA PRO A 92 -15.54 6.03 10.00
C PRO A 92 -14.91 7.35 10.44
N LEU A 93 -13.58 7.43 10.50
CA LEU A 93 -12.85 8.64 10.89
C LEU A 93 -13.09 9.79 9.90
N TYR A 94 -13.29 9.48 8.62
CA TYR A 94 -13.47 10.47 7.55
C TYR A 94 -14.92 10.61 7.09
N ALA A 95 -15.87 9.93 7.73
CA ALA A 95 -17.28 9.91 7.31
C ALA A 95 -17.91 11.30 7.19
N LYS A 96 -17.43 12.27 7.97
CA LYS A 96 -17.91 13.67 8.00
C LYS A 96 -17.06 14.66 7.19
N ASP A 97 -15.95 14.20 6.61
CA ASP A 97 -15.05 15.02 5.78
C ASP A 97 -15.13 14.53 4.32
N PRO A 98 -15.90 15.21 3.44
CA PRO A 98 -16.08 14.77 2.06
C PRO A 98 -14.77 14.69 1.26
N ILE A 99 -13.79 15.56 1.58
CA ILE A 99 -12.51 15.60 0.87
C ILE A 99 -11.68 14.38 1.27
N GLN A 100 -11.55 14.12 2.57
CA GLN A 100 -10.78 12.97 3.05
C GLN A 100 -11.45 11.65 2.69
N ARG A 101 -12.80 11.58 2.75
CA ARG A 101 -13.58 10.39 2.37
C ARG A 101 -13.43 10.04 0.90
N GLY A 102 -13.30 11.04 0.02
CA GLY A 102 -13.15 10.83 -1.43
C GLY A 102 -11.74 10.39 -1.86
N LYS A 103 -10.79 10.21 -0.94
CA LYS A 103 -9.44 9.75 -1.26
C LYS A 103 -9.45 8.24 -1.52
N ASP A 104 -8.99 7.87 -2.71
CA ASP A 104 -8.59 6.51 -3.04
C ASP A 104 -7.38 6.06 -2.22
N PHE A 105 -7.03 4.77 -2.31
CA PHE A 105 -5.94 4.20 -1.54
C PHE A 105 -4.64 4.97 -1.71
N ALA A 106 -4.24 5.26 -2.95
CA ALA A 106 -2.98 5.94 -3.21
C ALA A 106 -2.94 7.33 -2.56
N LYS A 107 -4.00 8.13 -2.66
CA LYS A 107 -4.04 9.46 -2.02
C LYS A 107 -4.15 9.37 -0.51
N ALA A 108 -5.01 8.51 0.01
CA ALA A 108 -5.21 8.33 1.44
C ALA A 108 -3.91 7.87 2.14
N SER A 109 -3.12 7.06 1.44
CA SER A 109 -1.91 6.42 1.96
C SER A 109 -0.64 7.24 1.78
N PHE A 110 -0.56 8.09 0.74
CA PHE A 110 0.72 8.65 0.30
C PHE A 110 0.72 10.16 -0.04
N GLU A 111 -0.42 10.82 -0.17
CA GLU A 111 -0.46 12.23 -0.65
C GLU A 111 0.18 13.22 0.33
N GLN A 112 0.02 12.98 1.63
CA GLN A 112 0.55 13.82 2.72
C GLN A 112 1.24 12.92 3.74
N THR A 113 2.17 12.10 3.24
CA THR A 113 2.78 11.04 4.03
C THR A 113 4.30 11.14 3.91
N PRO A 114 5.02 11.31 5.03
CA PRO A 114 6.46 11.31 5.02
C PRO A 114 7.04 9.98 4.53
N VAL A 115 8.23 10.00 3.90
CA VAL A 115 8.90 8.79 3.38
C VAL A 115 8.94 7.66 4.43
N VAL A 116 9.34 7.98 5.66
CA VAL A 116 9.43 6.96 6.73
C VAL A 116 8.08 6.31 7.02
N ALA A 117 6.99 7.09 7.01
CA ALA A 117 5.64 6.59 7.23
C ALA A 117 5.14 5.78 6.03
N ALA A 118 5.45 6.21 4.80
CA ALA A 118 5.14 5.45 3.60
C ALA A 118 5.85 4.09 3.57
N LEU A 119 7.13 4.03 3.98
CA LEU A 119 7.86 2.76 4.11
C LEU A 119 7.28 1.85 5.19
N ALA A 120 6.82 2.43 6.31
CA ALA A 120 6.14 1.68 7.37
C ALA A 120 4.83 1.06 6.84
N LEU A 121 4.04 1.84 6.10
CA LEU A 121 2.80 1.36 5.48
C LEU A 121 3.08 0.24 4.47
N LEU A 122 4.09 0.41 3.60
CA LEU A 122 4.50 -0.63 2.65
C LEU A 122 4.94 -1.91 3.38
N THR A 123 5.63 -1.78 4.51
CA THR A 123 6.04 -2.92 5.34
C THR A 123 4.83 -3.58 6.00
N GLN A 124 3.86 -2.81 6.49
CA GLN A 124 2.59 -3.34 6.99
C GLN A 124 1.88 -4.16 5.91
N LYS A 125 1.82 -3.67 4.66
CA LYS A 125 1.24 -4.42 3.53
C LYS A 125 1.97 -5.74 3.27
N GLN A 126 3.29 -5.77 3.39
CA GLN A 126 4.06 -7.02 3.30
C GLN A 126 3.67 -8.02 4.40
N SER A 127 3.49 -7.55 5.63
CA SER A 127 3.03 -8.42 6.73
C SER A 127 1.62 -8.95 6.50
N GLU A 128 0.71 -8.15 5.96
CA GLU A 128 -0.65 -8.59 5.62
C GLU A 128 -0.66 -9.65 4.53
N LEU A 129 0.19 -9.51 3.50
CA LEU A 129 0.37 -10.52 2.45
C LEU A 129 0.84 -11.86 3.03
N VAL A 130 1.88 -11.84 3.87
CA VAL A 130 2.39 -13.04 4.54
C VAL A 130 1.33 -13.67 5.44
N ARG A 131 0.52 -12.86 6.14
CA ARG A 131 -0.60 -13.36 6.93
C ARG A 131 -1.60 -14.13 6.05
N TYR A 132 -1.97 -13.59 4.88
CA TYR A 132 -2.91 -14.28 3.99
C TYR A 132 -2.34 -15.60 3.46
N GLU A 133 -1.05 -15.61 3.09
CA GLU A 133 -0.35 -16.85 2.71
C GLU A 133 -0.38 -17.89 3.85
N GLN A 134 -0.18 -17.45 5.09
CA GLN A 134 -0.25 -18.33 6.27
C GLN A 134 -1.65 -18.86 6.54
N GLU A 135 -2.70 -18.04 6.40
CA GLU A 135 -4.09 -18.52 6.57
C GLU A 135 -4.42 -19.64 5.59
N ILE A 136 -3.90 -19.56 4.36
CA ILE A 136 -4.09 -20.63 3.36
C ILE A 136 -3.39 -21.92 3.78
N LEU A 137 -2.18 -21.83 4.35
CA LEU A 137 -1.36 -22.99 4.74
C LEU A 137 -1.80 -23.67 6.04
N LYS A 138 -2.64 -23.03 6.86
CA LYS A 138 -3.14 -23.61 8.12
C LYS A 138 -4.20 -24.69 7.92
N ASN A 139 -4.78 -24.77 6.71
CA ASN A 139 -5.75 -25.77 6.30
C ASN A 139 -5.11 -26.84 5.40
#